data_AF-R6XUI4-F1
#
_entry.id   AF-R6XUI4-F1
#
_cell.length_a   1.000
_cell.length_b   1.000
_cell.length_c   1.000
_cell.angle_alpha   90.00
_cell.angle_beta   90.00
_cell.angle_gamma   90.00
#
_symmetry.space_group_name_H-M   'P 1'
#
loop_
_entity.id
_entity.type
_entity.pdbx_description
1 polymer ?
#
loop_
_entity_poly.entity_id
_entity_poly.type
_entity_poly.pdbx_seq_one_letter_code
_entity_poly.pdbx_strand_id
1 'polypeptide(L)'
;MIKGIIFDLDGVILSTDKFHYLAWKQIADQEGIYFDEKINNRLRGVSRMDSLNIVLERSNKEYTDSEKINLANQKNEIYINLLEQLNIESVSRNVISTLHELKKKGLKLAIGSSSKNTKLILNKVGLTSLFDVIVDGNMINHSKPHPEVFLKASEILGLKPSEALVVEDAIAGIESGTRGGFKTIGLLEASEYSKTTYPIKNFEEIIEIVNNLNEDNKPKIVLKHIKKVYSNGVEAVKDFSLDIYDKEFVVFVGPSGCGKSTVLRMIAGLEEITDGELYINDKLMNDVIPMNRNIAMVFQNYALYPNLTVRQNIAFPLNISKKIPFSKFFSLKYRKERKKEINEIVEEIAKKINLYEYLDRKPANLSGGQRQRVALGRSMVRNPSAFLLDEPLSNLDAKMRAQMRTEISTLHNDLQTIFTYVTHDQIEAMTMGTKIVVLKEGIIQQVASPKELFLHPINKFVAGFIGTPQMNFFKVKLTKEDNRYFVEFNDKIKLYLPQNIGDKIPCTYYNQYVTLGIRPKAIVPSENINYKEQNISAIVKITEQLGDEALIYMNINGIEGTYISSSDTYSSFAPGTNLKISMDLTNACLFDIKTEGTIVK
;
A
#
# COMPACT_ATOMS: atom_id res chain seq x y z
N MET A 1 -7.46 2.17 5.23
CA MET A 1 -8.42 3.17 5.74
C MET A 1 -8.50 2.99 7.24
N ILE A 2 -8.48 4.08 8.01
CA ILE A 2 -8.68 4.05 9.46
C ILE A 2 -10.15 3.80 9.75
N LYS A 3 -10.43 2.79 10.58
CA LYS A 3 -11.77 2.31 10.93
C LYS A 3 -12.09 2.50 12.41
N GLY A 4 -11.10 2.75 13.25
CA GLY A 4 -11.34 2.99 14.67
C GLY A 4 -10.22 3.79 15.36
N ILE A 5 -10.53 4.24 16.57
CA ILE A 5 -9.62 5.01 17.41
C ILE A 5 -9.72 4.47 18.85
N ILE A 6 -8.56 4.26 19.46
CA ILE A 6 -8.41 3.79 20.84
C ILE A 6 -7.81 4.95 21.63
N PHE A 7 -8.52 5.43 22.64
CA PHE A 7 -8.08 6.52 23.49
C PHE A 7 -7.56 5.97 24.82
N ASP A 8 -6.49 6.55 25.36
CA ASP A 8 -6.34 6.53 26.81
C ASP A 8 -7.49 7.31 27.47
N LEU A 9 -7.74 7.05 28.75
CA LEU A 9 -8.76 7.77 29.51
C LEU A 9 -8.19 9.03 30.14
N ASP A 10 -7.10 8.87 30.90
CA ASP A 10 -6.53 9.89 31.76
C ASP A 10 -5.67 10.83 30.91
N GLY A 11 -5.86 12.14 31.07
CA GLY A 11 -5.14 13.16 30.29
C GLY A 11 -5.61 13.33 28.83
N VAL A 12 -6.28 12.32 28.27
CA VAL A 12 -6.84 12.36 26.90
C VAL A 12 -8.34 12.68 26.90
N ILE A 13 -9.17 11.91 27.60
CA ILE A 13 -10.64 12.15 27.66
C ILE A 13 -10.98 13.10 28.80
N LEU A 14 -10.37 12.87 29.96
CA LEU A 14 -10.48 13.73 31.14
C LEU A 14 -9.22 13.62 31.99
N SER A 15 -8.91 14.62 32.82
CA SER A 15 -7.84 14.49 33.82
C SER A 15 -8.44 14.09 35.16
N THR A 16 -7.88 13.03 35.77
CA THR A 16 -8.19 12.63 37.14
C THR A 16 -7.06 12.94 38.13
N ASP A 17 -6.02 13.65 37.69
CA ASP A 17 -4.79 13.92 38.47
C ASP A 17 -5.07 14.62 39.80
N LYS A 18 -6.01 15.57 39.78
CA LYS A 18 -6.43 16.30 40.99
C LYS A 18 -6.97 15.36 42.06
N PHE A 19 -7.76 14.35 41.68
CA PHE A 19 -8.32 13.38 42.63
C PHE A 19 -7.26 12.42 43.15
N HIS A 20 -6.28 12.05 42.31
CA HIS A 20 -5.11 11.30 42.77
C HIS A 20 -4.29 12.08 43.80
N TYR A 21 -4.03 13.36 43.54
CA TYR A 21 -3.33 14.25 44.48
C TYR A 21 -4.09 14.39 45.80
N LEU A 22 -5.40 14.68 45.76
CA LEU A 22 -6.22 14.83 46.96
C LEU A 22 -6.30 13.53 47.77
N ALA A 23 -6.41 12.38 47.12
CA ALA A 23 -6.41 11.09 47.81
C ALA A 23 -5.07 10.80 48.50
N TRP A 24 -3.94 11.11 47.84
CA TRP A 24 -2.62 10.96 48.46
C TRP A 24 -2.39 11.95 49.59
N LYS A 25 -2.83 13.20 49.42
CA LYS A 25 -2.75 14.22 50.45
C LYS A 25 -3.54 13.82 51.69
N GLN A 26 -4.74 13.27 51.52
CA GLN A 26 -5.56 12.83 52.65
C GLN A 26 -4.92 11.68 53.43
N ILE A 27 -4.27 10.73 52.74
CA ILE A 27 -3.49 9.67 53.40
C ILE A 27 -2.29 10.27 54.14
N ALA A 28 -1.56 11.18 53.51
CA ALA A 28 -0.41 11.83 54.13
C ALA A 28 -0.80 12.64 55.37
N ASP A 29 -1.89 13.42 55.30
CA ASP A 29 -2.42 14.20 56.42
C ASP A 29 -2.83 13.30 57.59
N GLN A 30 -3.41 12.12 57.31
CA GLN A 30 -3.79 11.12 58.33
C GLN A 30 -2.57 10.51 59.04
N GLU A 31 -1.48 10.29 58.30
CA GLU A 31 -0.22 9.77 58.85
C GLU A 31 0.72 10.88 59.36
N GLY A 32 0.28 12.14 59.36
CA GLY A 32 1.07 13.29 59.82
C GLY A 32 2.27 13.62 58.92
N ILE A 33 2.21 13.26 57.64
CA ILE A 33 3.27 13.44 56.65
C ILE A 33 3.01 14.69 55.82
N TYR A 34 4.00 15.57 55.70
CA TYR A 34 3.91 16.73 54.81
C TYR A 34 3.89 16.29 53.33
N PHE A 35 2.81 16.62 52.61
CA PHE A 35 2.61 16.29 51.20
C PHE A 35 2.16 17.52 50.38
N ASP A 36 2.88 17.83 49.31
CA ASP A 36 2.61 18.95 48.40
C ASP A 36 2.73 18.52 46.93
N GLU A 37 2.44 19.44 46.01
CA GLU A 37 2.47 19.14 44.57
C GLU A 37 3.85 18.75 44.06
N LYS A 38 4.94 19.25 44.67
CA LYS A 38 6.31 18.86 44.29
C LYS A 38 6.57 17.39 44.60
N ILE A 39 6.06 16.90 45.73
CA ILE A 39 6.14 15.49 46.10
C ILE A 39 5.22 14.66 45.20
N ASN A 40 4.01 15.12 44.93
CA ASN A 40 3.07 14.44 44.03
C ASN A 40 3.65 14.24 42.61
N ASN A 41 4.41 15.21 42.10
CA ASN A 41 5.06 15.08 40.80
C ASN A 41 6.08 13.93 40.75
N ARG A 42 6.69 13.52 41.88
CA ARG A 42 7.56 12.34 41.95
C ARG A 42 6.79 11.01 41.83
N LEU A 43 5.46 11.03 41.97
CA LEU A 43 4.61 9.84 41.88
C LEU A 43 4.18 9.54 40.42
N ARG A 44 4.41 10.47 39.48
CA ARG A 44 4.00 10.30 38.09
C ARG A 44 4.76 9.13 37.44
N GLY A 45 4.02 8.20 36.85
CA GLY A 45 4.61 7.02 36.18
C GLY A 45 5.15 5.94 37.10
N VAL A 46 4.93 6.06 38.42
CA VAL A 46 5.39 5.10 39.43
C VAL A 46 4.22 4.20 39.86
N SER A 47 4.46 2.93 40.18
CA SER A 47 3.38 2.01 40.57
C SER A 47 2.64 2.51 41.82
N ARG A 48 1.43 2.01 42.08
CA ARG A 48 0.65 2.43 43.27
C ARG A 48 1.39 2.11 44.58
N MET A 49 2.07 0.97 44.66
CA MET A 49 2.83 0.57 45.86
C MET A 49 4.11 1.37 46.01
N ASP A 50 4.79 1.65 44.89
CA ASP A 50 5.99 2.48 44.91
C ASP A 50 5.65 3.94 45.23
N SER A 51 4.52 4.43 44.72
CA SER A 51 3.98 5.75 45.07
C SER A 51 3.70 5.85 46.57
N LEU A 52 3.13 4.80 47.17
CA LEU A 52 2.93 4.73 48.62
C LEU A 52 4.27 4.76 49.35
N ASN A 53 5.26 3.97 48.91
CA ASN A 53 6.59 3.97 49.52
C ASN A 53 7.22 5.37 49.49
N ILE A 54 7.13 6.10 48.38
CA ILE A 54 7.63 7.48 48.24
C ILE A 54 6.91 8.44 49.21
N VAL A 55 5.60 8.29 49.40
CA VAL A 55 4.84 9.09 50.37
C VAL A 55 5.33 8.77 51.80
N LEU A 56 5.52 7.50 52.11
CA LEU A 56 5.92 7.03 53.44
C LEU A 56 7.42 7.25 53.76
N GLU A 57 8.29 7.52 52.79
CA GLU A 57 9.73 7.87 53.00
C GLU A 57 9.92 8.99 54.02
N ARG A 58 8.93 9.87 54.16
CA ARG A 58 8.98 11.03 55.06
C ARG A 58 8.25 10.81 56.39
N SER A 59 7.78 9.60 56.64
CA SER A 59 7.17 9.23 57.90
C SER A 59 8.24 8.90 58.94
N ASN A 60 7.98 9.25 60.19
CA ASN A 60 8.81 8.85 61.34
C ASN A 60 8.43 7.46 61.88
N LYS A 61 7.50 6.76 61.21
CA LYS A 61 6.97 5.44 61.58
C LYS A 61 7.41 4.39 60.55
N GLU A 62 7.78 3.20 61.01
CA GLU A 62 7.97 2.04 60.14
C GLU A 62 6.61 1.35 59.89
N TYR A 63 6.36 0.97 58.63
CA TYR A 63 5.11 0.31 58.22
C TYR A 63 5.40 -1.11 57.75
N THR A 64 4.64 -2.05 58.29
CA THR A 64 4.60 -3.43 57.80
C THR A 64 3.94 -3.51 56.43
N ASP A 65 4.19 -4.60 55.69
CA ASP A 65 3.57 -4.80 54.36
C ASP A 65 2.03 -4.84 54.45
N SER A 66 1.47 -5.39 55.52
CA SER A 66 0.02 -5.40 55.73
C SER A 66 -0.56 -4.00 55.94
N GLU A 67 0.14 -3.13 56.67
CA GLU A 67 -0.28 -1.74 56.85
C GLU A 67 -0.21 -0.96 55.53
N LYS A 68 0.85 -1.19 54.74
CA LYS A 68 0.99 -0.58 53.41
C LYS A 68 -0.14 -0.99 52.48
N ILE A 69 -0.53 -2.26 52.48
CA ILE A 69 -1.68 -2.74 51.69
C ILE A 69 -2.98 -2.07 52.13
N ASN A 70 -3.21 -1.93 53.44
CA ASN A 70 -4.39 -1.25 53.98
C ASN A 70 -4.42 0.23 53.56
N LEU A 71 -3.31 0.97 53.67
CA LEU A 71 -3.22 2.36 53.23
C LEU A 71 -3.45 2.51 51.72
N ALA A 72 -2.92 1.58 50.91
CA ALA A 72 -3.15 1.59 49.46
C ALA A 72 -4.63 1.33 49.11
N ASN A 73 -5.33 0.49 49.87
CA ASN A 73 -6.76 0.23 49.70
C ASN A 73 -7.58 1.45 50.16
N GLN A 74 -7.26 2.02 51.31
CA GLN A 74 -7.90 3.23 51.83
C GLN A 74 -7.73 4.42 50.87
N LYS A 75 -6.54 4.61 50.27
CA LYS A 75 -6.32 5.59 49.20
C LYS A 75 -7.29 5.38 48.04
N ASN A 76 -7.54 4.13 47.66
CA ASN A 76 -8.46 3.82 46.56
C ASN A 76 -9.91 4.11 46.93
N GLU A 77 -10.33 3.85 48.16
CA GLU A 77 -11.67 4.22 48.66
C GLU A 77 -11.86 5.73 48.67
N ILE A 78 -10.89 6.48 49.19
CA ILE A 78 -10.89 7.95 49.16
C ILE A 78 -10.98 8.44 47.71
N TYR A 79 -10.16 7.89 46.82
CA TYR A 79 -10.17 8.24 45.41
C TYR A 79 -11.55 7.97 44.78
N ILE A 80 -12.16 6.81 45.01
CA ILE A 80 -13.50 6.49 44.50
C ILE A 80 -14.55 7.46 45.02
N ASN A 81 -14.49 7.85 46.30
CA ASN A 81 -15.39 8.83 46.88
C ASN A 81 -15.22 10.21 46.25
N LEU A 82 -13.98 10.65 46.03
CA LEU A 82 -13.68 11.89 45.31
C LEU A 82 -14.20 11.88 43.86
N LEU A 83 -14.20 10.72 43.19
CA LEU A 83 -14.78 10.57 41.85
C LEU A 83 -16.32 10.74 41.85
N GLU A 84 -17.01 10.73 42.99
CA GLU A 84 -18.45 11.04 43.01
C GLU A 84 -18.77 12.48 42.59
N GLN A 85 -17.78 13.37 42.68
CA GLN A 85 -17.89 14.76 42.22
C GLN A 85 -17.81 14.87 40.69
N LEU A 86 -17.36 13.82 39.99
CA LEU A 86 -17.28 13.82 38.53
C LEU A 86 -18.67 13.79 37.90
N ASN A 87 -18.83 14.64 36.90
CA ASN A 87 -20.00 14.71 36.05
C ASN A 87 -19.58 15.08 34.62
N ILE A 88 -20.53 15.15 33.70
CA ILE A 88 -20.24 15.48 32.29
C ILE A 88 -19.53 16.84 32.12
N GLU A 89 -19.73 17.82 33.01
CA GLU A 89 -19.07 19.14 32.94
C GLU A 89 -17.57 19.06 33.27
N SER A 90 -17.13 17.93 33.84
CA SER A 90 -15.70 17.63 34.05
C SER A 90 -14.97 17.26 32.75
N VAL A 91 -15.71 17.00 31.67
CA VAL A 91 -15.16 16.70 30.35
C VAL A 91 -15.24 17.95 29.48
N SER A 92 -14.15 18.29 28.80
CA SER A 92 -14.15 19.42 27.85
C SER A 92 -15.23 19.22 26.78
N ARG A 93 -16.00 20.27 26.49
CA ARG A 93 -17.03 20.25 25.44
C ARG A 93 -16.48 19.82 24.09
N ASN A 94 -15.22 20.19 23.82
CA ASN A 94 -14.53 19.88 22.57
C ASN A 94 -14.22 18.38 22.43
N VAL A 95 -13.91 17.70 23.54
CA VAL A 95 -13.74 16.24 23.56
C VAL A 95 -15.07 15.58 23.22
N ILE A 96 -16.16 16.00 23.88
CA ILE A 96 -17.50 15.44 23.66
C ILE A 96 -17.94 15.62 22.20
N SER A 97 -17.84 16.84 21.65
CA SER A 97 -18.21 17.11 20.27
C SER A 97 -17.38 16.30 19.27
N THR A 98 -16.07 16.19 19.52
CA THR A 98 -15.15 15.42 18.67
C THR A 98 -15.50 13.93 18.66
N LEU A 99 -15.76 13.32 19.82
CA LEU A 99 -16.16 11.90 19.90
C LEU A 99 -17.46 11.64 19.13
N HIS A 100 -18.45 12.52 19.25
CA HIS A 100 -19.69 12.42 18.48
C HIS A 100 -19.47 12.55 16.97
N GLU A 101 -18.61 13.47 16.54
CA GLU A 101 -18.28 13.63 15.12
C GLU A 101 -17.57 12.39 14.55
N LEU A 102 -16.61 11.83 15.30
CA LEU A 102 -15.90 10.61 14.92
C LEU A 102 -16.87 9.42 14.78
N LYS A 103 -17.84 9.28 15.69
CA LYS A 103 -18.93 8.29 15.57
C LYS A 103 -19.81 8.53 14.35
N LYS A 104 -20.19 9.79 14.07
CA LYS A 104 -20.99 10.15 12.90
C LYS A 104 -20.28 9.80 11.58
N LYS A 105 -18.94 9.81 11.57
CA LYS A 105 -18.11 9.34 10.46
C LYS A 105 -17.99 7.81 10.36
N GLY A 106 -18.65 7.06 11.24
CA GLY A 106 -18.69 5.59 11.22
C GLY A 106 -17.47 4.91 11.85
N LEU A 107 -16.63 5.64 12.60
CA LEU A 107 -15.49 5.05 13.29
C LEU A 107 -15.93 4.32 14.55
N LYS A 108 -15.28 3.18 14.81
CA LYS A 108 -15.40 2.51 16.10
C LYS A 108 -14.50 3.20 17.13
N LEU A 109 -15.00 3.47 18.33
CA LEU A 109 -14.25 4.11 19.40
C LEU A 109 -14.03 3.13 20.54
N ALA A 110 -12.82 3.11 21.10
CA ALA A 110 -12.52 2.31 22.27
C ALA A 110 -11.70 3.07 23.31
N ILE A 111 -11.76 2.60 24.55
CA ILE A 111 -10.85 3.00 25.62
C ILE A 111 -9.85 1.89 25.88
N GLY A 112 -8.57 2.26 25.97
CA GLY A 112 -7.49 1.38 26.43
C GLY A 112 -6.71 2.03 27.57
N SER A 113 -7.15 1.81 28.81
CA SER A 113 -6.56 2.41 30.01
C SER A 113 -6.03 1.36 30.97
N SER A 114 -4.93 1.69 31.66
CA SER A 114 -4.38 0.85 32.73
C SER A 114 -5.13 1.01 34.08
N SER A 115 -6.05 1.97 34.18
CA SER A 115 -6.85 2.19 35.38
C SER A 115 -7.89 1.10 35.58
N LYS A 116 -8.01 0.58 36.81
CA LYS A 116 -9.06 -0.38 37.17
C LYS A 116 -10.44 0.27 37.33
N ASN A 117 -10.48 1.61 37.41
CA ASN A 117 -11.69 2.40 37.67
C ASN A 117 -12.27 3.02 36.38
N THR A 118 -11.71 2.72 35.20
CA THR A 118 -12.10 3.31 33.91
C THR A 118 -13.60 3.27 33.64
N LYS A 119 -14.25 2.12 33.81
CA LYS A 119 -15.71 1.99 33.58
C LYS A 119 -16.53 2.83 34.54
N LEU A 120 -16.13 2.90 35.81
CA LEU A 120 -16.80 3.73 36.81
C LEU A 120 -16.73 5.21 36.42
N ILE A 121 -15.54 5.68 36.02
CA ILE A 121 -15.31 7.06 35.59
C ILE A 121 -16.19 7.39 34.38
N LEU A 122 -16.18 6.56 33.33
CA LEU A 122 -16.98 6.77 32.12
C LEU A 122 -18.48 6.78 32.40
N ASN A 123 -18.95 5.93 33.33
CA ASN A 123 -20.35 5.92 33.74
C ASN A 123 -20.74 7.21 34.46
N LYS A 124 -19.88 7.74 35.34
CA LYS A 124 -20.14 8.99 36.08
C LYS A 124 -20.22 10.20 35.15
N VAL A 125 -19.34 10.27 34.15
CA VAL A 125 -19.38 11.34 33.14
C VAL A 125 -20.37 11.08 32.00
N GLY A 126 -21.06 9.93 31.99
CA GLY A 126 -22.09 9.62 30.99
C GLY A 126 -21.58 9.34 29.57
N LEU A 127 -20.32 8.92 29.41
CA LEU A 127 -19.70 8.69 28.09
C LEU A 127 -19.57 7.22 27.69
N THR A 128 -19.90 6.27 28.57
CA THR A 128 -19.77 4.82 28.33
C THR A 128 -20.38 4.37 27.00
N SER A 129 -21.57 4.89 26.65
CA SER A 129 -22.27 4.50 25.42
C SER A 129 -21.61 5.00 24.13
N LEU A 130 -20.66 5.93 24.20
CA LEU A 130 -19.92 6.39 23.04
C LEU A 130 -18.78 5.45 22.65
N PHE A 131 -18.36 4.54 23.53
CA PHE A 131 -17.28 3.61 23.25
C PHE A 131 -17.85 2.21 22.96
N ASP A 132 -17.45 1.65 21.82
CA ASP A 132 -17.83 0.29 21.41
C ASP A 132 -17.13 -0.76 22.29
N VAL A 133 -15.94 -0.44 22.77
CA VAL A 133 -15.09 -1.32 23.59
C VAL A 133 -14.43 -0.52 24.70
N ILE A 134 -14.41 -1.06 25.92
CA ILE A 134 -13.68 -0.48 27.04
C ILE A 134 -12.79 -1.57 27.64
N VAL A 135 -11.48 -1.41 27.46
CA VAL A 135 -10.44 -2.24 28.09
C VAL A 135 -9.85 -1.45 29.26
N ASP A 136 -9.99 -2.01 30.45
CA ASP A 136 -9.53 -1.42 31.71
C ASP A 136 -8.43 -2.28 32.37
N GLY A 137 -7.85 -1.77 33.45
CA GLY A 137 -6.77 -2.42 34.19
C GLY A 137 -7.12 -3.78 34.81
N ASN A 138 -8.40 -4.20 34.83
CA ASN A 138 -8.79 -5.55 35.27
C ASN A 138 -8.73 -6.57 34.13
N MET A 139 -8.55 -6.12 32.90
CA MET A 139 -8.54 -6.95 31.70
C MET A 139 -7.14 -7.22 31.16
N ILE A 140 -6.09 -6.70 31.80
CA ILE A 140 -4.71 -6.79 31.32
C ILE A 140 -3.76 -7.25 32.43
N ASN A 141 -2.66 -7.90 32.05
CA ASN A 141 -1.61 -8.32 32.97
C ASN A 141 -0.43 -7.33 33.01
N HIS A 142 -0.15 -6.65 31.90
CA HIS A 142 0.96 -5.69 31.79
C HIS A 142 0.43 -4.29 31.47
N SER A 143 0.85 -3.32 32.28
CA SER A 143 0.59 -1.90 32.02
C SER A 143 1.50 -1.35 30.92
N LYS A 144 1.16 -0.15 30.42
CA LYS A 144 2.05 0.64 29.54
C LYS A 144 3.45 0.75 30.17
N PRO A 145 4.55 0.66 29.38
CA PRO A 145 4.63 0.75 27.92
C PRO A 145 4.41 -0.58 27.17
N HIS A 146 3.91 -1.64 27.82
CA HIS A 146 3.52 -2.86 27.11
C HIS A 146 2.28 -2.62 26.22
N PRO A 147 2.18 -3.20 25.01
CA PRO A 147 1.09 -2.92 24.04
C PRO A 147 -0.25 -3.61 24.35
N GLU A 148 -0.31 -4.45 25.39
CA GLU A 148 -1.44 -5.37 25.67
C GLU A 148 -2.80 -4.67 25.70
N VAL A 149 -2.90 -3.51 26.35
CA VAL A 149 -4.16 -2.78 26.49
C VAL A 149 -4.74 -2.33 25.14
N PHE A 150 -3.90 -1.85 24.23
CA PHE A 150 -4.32 -1.38 22.91
C PHE A 150 -4.55 -2.53 21.93
N LEU A 151 -3.69 -3.56 21.98
CA LEU A 151 -3.88 -4.78 21.17
C LEU A 151 -5.20 -5.46 21.50
N LYS A 152 -5.52 -5.61 22.78
CA LYS A 152 -6.77 -6.22 23.25
C LYS A 152 -7.99 -5.39 22.82
N ALA A 153 -7.91 -4.06 22.92
CA ALA A 153 -8.98 -3.19 22.44
C ALA A 153 -9.20 -3.35 20.92
N SER A 154 -8.13 -3.36 20.13
CA SER A 154 -8.19 -3.56 18.68
C SER A 154 -8.74 -4.93 18.28
N GLU A 155 -8.36 -5.98 19.01
CA GLU A 155 -8.84 -7.34 18.81
C GLU A 155 -10.34 -7.45 19.03
N ILE A 156 -10.86 -6.91 20.14
CA ILE A 156 -12.31 -6.92 20.43
C ILE A 156 -13.08 -6.08 19.40
N LEU A 157 -12.49 -5.00 18.89
CA LEU A 157 -13.06 -4.22 17.79
C LEU A 157 -13.06 -4.95 16.43
N GLY A 158 -12.32 -6.05 16.29
CA GLY A 158 -12.13 -6.76 15.04
C GLY A 158 -11.29 -5.98 14.02
N LEU A 159 -10.31 -5.19 14.49
CA LEU A 159 -9.46 -4.34 13.67
C LEU A 159 -7.99 -4.78 13.74
N LYS A 160 -7.27 -4.66 12.62
CA LYS A 160 -5.81 -4.75 12.62
C LYS A 160 -5.20 -3.47 13.20
N PRO A 161 -4.01 -3.51 13.83
CA PRO A 161 -3.36 -2.30 14.34
C PRO A 161 -3.18 -1.19 13.30
N SER A 162 -2.93 -1.54 12.04
CA SER A 162 -2.82 -0.59 10.93
C SER A 162 -4.14 0.11 10.54
N GLU A 163 -5.28 -0.38 11.04
CA GLU A 163 -6.62 0.18 10.78
C GLU A 163 -7.13 1.03 11.95
N ALA A 164 -6.37 1.15 13.03
CA ALA A 164 -6.73 1.92 14.21
C ALA A 164 -5.66 2.95 14.59
N LEU A 165 -6.08 4.06 15.19
CA LEU A 165 -5.19 5.06 15.79
C LEU A 165 -5.22 4.93 17.31
N VAL A 166 -4.09 5.18 17.96
CA VAL A 166 -4.00 5.27 19.43
C VAL A 166 -3.78 6.73 19.82
N VAL A 167 -4.60 7.27 20.72
CA VAL A 167 -4.48 8.64 21.23
C VAL A 167 -3.96 8.60 22.66
N GLU A 168 -2.90 9.35 22.92
CA GLU A 168 -2.20 9.35 24.21
C GLU A 168 -1.69 10.74 24.61
N ASP A 169 -1.58 11.02 25.90
CA ASP A 169 -0.93 12.19 26.48
C ASP A 169 0.48 11.90 27.05
N ALA A 170 0.79 10.63 27.36
CA ALA A 170 2.08 10.23 27.95
C ALA A 170 3.01 9.45 26.99
N ILE A 171 4.32 9.64 27.15
CA ILE A 171 5.37 8.97 26.37
C ILE A 171 5.24 7.43 26.43
N ALA A 172 4.99 6.88 27.62
CA ALA A 172 4.87 5.44 27.82
C ALA A 172 3.73 4.82 27.00
N GLY A 173 2.61 5.52 26.84
CA GLY A 173 1.52 5.02 26.01
C GLY A 173 1.77 5.20 24.51
N ILE A 174 2.50 6.24 24.08
CA ILE A 174 2.96 6.34 22.68
C ILE A 174 3.88 5.16 22.35
N GLU A 175 4.82 4.81 23.23
CA GLU A 175 5.67 3.64 23.03
C GLU A 175 4.87 2.33 22.98
N SER A 176 3.86 2.21 23.85
CA SER A 176 2.93 1.07 23.86
C SER A 176 2.18 0.95 22.52
N GLY A 177 1.61 2.03 22.00
CA GLY A 177 0.94 2.06 20.69
C GLY A 177 1.89 1.72 19.54
N THR A 178 3.06 2.35 19.49
CA THR A 178 4.04 2.10 18.42
C THR A 178 4.54 0.65 18.43
N ARG A 179 4.82 0.06 19.61
CA ARG A 179 5.19 -1.36 19.73
C ARG A 179 4.08 -2.31 19.30
N GLY A 180 2.82 -1.91 19.49
CA GLY A 180 1.64 -2.63 19.01
C GLY A 180 1.40 -2.54 17.50
N GLY A 181 2.20 -1.74 16.77
CA GLY A 181 2.04 -1.52 15.34
C GLY A 181 0.96 -0.50 14.97
N PHE A 182 0.51 0.31 15.93
CA PHE A 182 -0.45 1.39 15.71
C PHE A 182 0.26 2.67 15.26
N LYS A 183 -0.44 3.50 14.49
CA LYS A 183 -0.08 4.92 14.36
C LYS A 183 -0.62 5.67 15.58
N THR A 184 0.18 6.57 16.13
CA THR A 184 -0.10 7.24 17.40
C THR A 184 -0.38 8.73 17.22
N ILE A 185 -1.39 9.24 17.92
CA ILE A 185 -1.69 10.66 18.07
C ILE A 185 -1.26 11.07 19.48
N GLY A 186 -0.39 12.07 19.59
CA GLY A 186 0.13 12.55 20.87
C GLY A 186 -0.42 13.92 21.26
N LEU A 187 -0.94 14.03 22.49
CA LEU A 187 -1.38 15.24 23.16
C LEU A 187 -0.40 15.63 24.27
N LEU A 188 -0.46 16.87 24.77
CA LEU A 188 0.35 17.33 25.92
C LEU A 188 1.84 16.94 25.76
N GLU A 189 2.43 16.26 26.74
CA GLU A 189 3.84 15.83 26.72
C GLU A 189 4.12 14.87 25.55
N ALA A 190 3.19 13.96 25.23
CA ALA A 190 3.33 13.05 24.10
C ALA A 190 3.36 13.78 22.74
N SER A 191 2.82 14.99 22.63
CA SER A 191 2.91 15.77 21.38
C SER A 191 4.34 16.21 21.05
N GLU A 192 5.22 16.33 22.05
CA GLU A 192 6.62 16.73 21.86
C GLU A 192 7.56 15.52 21.69
N TYR A 193 7.04 14.30 21.83
CA TYR A 193 7.84 13.08 21.73
C TYR A 193 8.16 12.74 20.27
N SER A 194 9.44 12.51 19.98
CA SER A 194 9.95 12.29 18.61
C SER A 194 9.40 11.05 17.91
N LYS A 195 8.84 10.08 18.65
CA LYS A 195 8.22 8.86 18.08
C LYS A 195 6.70 8.95 17.90
N THR A 196 6.09 10.08 18.23
CA THR A 196 4.67 10.32 17.99
C THR A 196 4.41 10.44 16.49
N THR A 197 3.43 9.70 15.96
CA THR A 197 3.14 9.71 14.51
C THR A 197 2.48 11.03 14.09
N TYR A 198 1.50 11.49 14.88
CA TYR A 198 0.76 12.71 14.64
C TYR A 198 0.66 13.52 15.94
N PRO A 199 1.56 14.50 16.16
CA PRO A 199 1.46 15.39 17.29
C PRO A 199 0.32 16.39 17.07
N ILE A 200 -0.52 16.60 18.08
CA ILE A 200 -1.63 17.56 18.04
C ILE A 200 -1.59 18.49 19.24
N LYS A 201 -2.07 19.73 19.04
CA LYS A 201 -2.20 20.71 20.13
C LYS A 201 -3.60 20.70 20.74
N ASN A 202 -4.61 20.55 19.88
CA ASN A 202 -6.01 20.54 20.27
C ASN A 202 -6.64 19.20 19.91
N PHE A 203 -7.57 18.73 20.74
CA PHE A 203 -8.20 17.41 20.60
C PHE A 203 -8.98 17.25 19.29
N GLU A 204 -9.54 18.34 18.77
CA GLU A 204 -10.35 18.37 17.54
C GLU A 204 -9.52 18.09 16.27
N GLU A 205 -8.20 18.29 16.32
CA GLU A 205 -7.27 18.00 15.20
C GLU A 205 -7.28 16.51 14.80
N ILE A 206 -7.75 15.63 15.70
CA ILE A 206 -7.98 14.19 15.40
C ILE A 206 -8.89 14.02 14.18
N ILE A 207 -9.91 14.88 14.03
CA ILE A 207 -10.83 14.82 12.90
C ILE A 207 -10.09 15.06 11.58
N GLU A 208 -9.22 16.07 11.54
CA GLU A 208 -8.43 16.40 10.36
C GLU A 208 -7.47 15.26 10.00
N ILE A 209 -6.76 14.72 10.99
CA ILE A 209 -5.86 13.56 10.79
C ILE A 209 -6.61 12.38 10.19
N VAL A 210 -7.78 12.04 10.74
CA VAL A 210 -8.57 10.92 10.23
C VAL A 210 -9.09 11.20 8.82
N ASN A 211 -9.55 12.42 8.55
CA ASN A 211 -10.01 12.80 7.21
C ASN A 211 -8.87 12.65 6.20
N ASN A 212 -7.69 13.20 6.48
CA ASN A 212 -6.53 13.09 5.60
C ASN A 212 -6.15 11.62 5.36
N LEU A 213 -6.07 10.81 6.41
CA LEU A 213 -5.72 9.39 6.30
C LEU A 213 -6.75 8.56 5.53
N ASN A 214 -8.02 8.94 5.58
CA ASN A 214 -9.09 8.26 4.85
C ASN A 214 -9.28 8.79 3.43
N GLU A 215 -9.02 10.08 3.18
CA GLU A 215 -8.99 10.67 1.84
C GLU A 215 -7.84 10.13 1.00
N ASP A 216 -6.65 9.98 1.60
CA ASP A 216 -5.49 9.34 0.96
C ASP A 216 -5.78 7.88 0.57
N ASN A 217 -6.76 7.25 1.22
CA ASN A 217 -7.14 5.86 1.02
C ASN A 217 -8.44 5.69 0.22
N LYS A 218 -8.87 6.74 -0.48
CA LYS A 218 -10.03 6.70 -1.37
C LYS A 218 -9.55 6.64 -2.82
N PRO A 219 -10.10 5.73 -3.66
CA PRO A 219 -9.75 5.70 -5.07
C PRO A 219 -10.20 6.98 -5.77
N LYS A 220 -9.34 7.52 -6.63
CA LYS A 220 -9.60 8.73 -7.42
C LYS A 220 -10.13 8.41 -8.80
N ILE A 221 -9.81 7.23 -9.35
CA ILE A 221 -10.47 6.68 -10.54
C ILE A 221 -11.04 5.32 -10.18
N VAL A 222 -12.33 5.13 -10.42
CA VAL A 222 -13.05 3.88 -10.13
C VAL A 222 -13.74 3.43 -11.41
N LEU A 223 -13.40 2.23 -11.86
CA LEU A 223 -14.09 1.53 -12.92
C LEU A 223 -14.94 0.44 -12.26
N LYS A 224 -16.27 0.49 -12.41
CA LYS A 224 -17.19 -0.53 -11.89
C LYS A 224 -17.85 -1.28 -13.04
N HIS A 225 -17.56 -2.55 -13.14
CA HIS A 225 -18.18 -3.46 -14.11
C HIS A 225 -18.18 -2.94 -15.55
N ILE A 226 -17.11 -2.27 -15.95
CA ILE A 226 -17.00 -1.65 -17.26
C ILE A 226 -16.98 -2.71 -18.35
N LYS A 227 -17.80 -2.53 -19.37
CA LYS A 227 -17.86 -3.38 -20.56
C LYS A 227 -17.76 -2.57 -21.84
N LYS A 228 -17.22 -3.22 -22.87
CA LYS A 228 -17.19 -2.68 -24.23
C LYS A 228 -17.54 -3.75 -25.25
N VAL A 229 -18.65 -3.51 -25.95
CA VAL A 229 -19.06 -4.28 -27.13
C VAL A 229 -19.01 -3.35 -28.34
N TYR A 230 -18.32 -3.76 -29.39
CA TYR A 230 -18.31 -3.06 -30.67
C TYR A 230 -19.53 -3.45 -31.51
N SER A 231 -19.86 -2.62 -32.51
CA SER A 231 -21.04 -2.81 -33.37
C SER A 231 -21.02 -4.14 -34.15
N ASN A 232 -19.85 -4.74 -34.35
CA ASN A 232 -19.70 -6.07 -34.95
C ASN A 232 -19.95 -7.23 -33.97
N GLY A 233 -20.40 -6.95 -32.74
CA GLY A 233 -20.66 -7.94 -31.70
C GLY A 233 -19.42 -8.41 -30.93
N VAL A 234 -18.22 -7.89 -31.23
CA VAL A 234 -17.00 -8.25 -30.50
C VAL A 234 -17.02 -7.57 -29.13
N GLU A 235 -17.03 -8.38 -28.07
CA GLU A 235 -16.87 -7.94 -26.69
C GLU A 235 -15.37 -7.82 -26.37
N ALA A 236 -14.85 -6.59 -26.43
CA ALA A 236 -13.43 -6.31 -26.20
C ALA A 236 -13.06 -6.18 -24.72
N VAL A 237 -14.03 -5.80 -23.88
CA VAL A 237 -13.90 -5.71 -22.42
C VAL A 237 -15.18 -6.27 -21.81
N LYS A 238 -15.06 -7.28 -20.94
CA LYS A 238 -16.22 -8.08 -20.48
C LYS A 238 -16.77 -7.67 -19.12
N ASP A 239 -15.89 -7.56 -18.12
CA ASP A 239 -16.22 -7.10 -16.77
C ASP A 239 -14.93 -6.54 -16.15
N PHE A 240 -14.73 -5.24 -16.32
CA PHE A 240 -13.53 -4.57 -15.84
C PHE A 240 -13.87 -3.72 -14.63
N SER A 241 -13.41 -4.19 -13.46
CA SER A 241 -13.52 -3.46 -12.19
C SER A 241 -12.14 -3.16 -11.64
N LEU A 242 -11.85 -1.89 -11.37
CA LEU A 242 -10.55 -1.44 -10.89
C LEU A 242 -10.65 -0.13 -10.11
N ASP A 243 -10.00 -0.12 -8.95
CA ASP A 243 -9.77 1.07 -8.14
C ASP A 243 -8.33 1.56 -8.33
N ILE A 244 -8.19 2.83 -8.70
CA ILE A 244 -6.92 3.54 -8.83
C ILE A 244 -6.87 4.66 -7.80
N TYR A 245 -5.86 4.59 -6.92
CA TYR A 245 -5.63 5.54 -5.85
C TYR A 245 -4.72 6.67 -6.30
N ASP A 246 -4.68 7.73 -5.51
CA ASP A 246 -3.77 8.84 -5.79
C ASP A 246 -2.31 8.37 -5.80
N LYS A 247 -1.47 9.02 -6.62
CA LYS A 247 -0.04 8.72 -6.79
C LYS A 247 0.29 7.30 -7.25
N GLU A 248 -0.68 6.53 -7.75
CA GLU A 248 -0.41 5.21 -8.31
C GLU A 248 0.09 5.31 -9.77
N PHE A 249 1.11 4.51 -10.06
CA PHE A 249 1.53 4.19 -11.41
C PHE A 249 0.95 2.83 -11.79
N VAL A 250 -0.22 2.85 -12.44
CA VAL A 250 -0.94 1.65 -12.85
C VAL A 250 -0.54 1.25 -14.26
N VAL A 251 -0.03 0.03 -14.43
CA VAL A 251 0.36 -0.50 -15.74
C VAL A 251 -0.62 -1.58 -16.20
N PHE A 252 -1.20 -1.43 -17.38
CA PHE A 252 -1.99 -2.46 -18.04
C PHE A 252 -1.09 -3.26 -18.97
N VAL A 253 -1.03 -4.58 -18.75
CA VAL A 253 -0.17 -5.49 -19.52
C VAL A 253 -0.95 -6.72 -19.94
N GLY A 254 -0.60 -7.29 -21.09
CA GLY A 254 -1.26 -8.47 -21.63
C GLY A 254 -1.02 -8.63 -23.13
N PRO A 255 -1.43 -9.75 -23.74
CA PRO A 255 -1.28 -10.00 -25.17
C PRO A 255 -1.95 -8.93 -26.04
N SER A 256 -1.54 -8.85 -27.31
CA SER A 256 -2.21 -7.98 -28.28
C SER A 256 -3.70 -8.32 -28.38
N GLY A 257 -4.54 -7.29 -28.46
CA GLY A 257 -6.00 -7.46 -28.56
C GLY A 257 -6.73 -7.75 -27.24
N CYS A 258 -6.07 -7.79 -26.07
CA CYS A 258 -6.75 -8.08 -24.80
C CYS A 258 -7.56 -6.92 -24.18
N GLY A 259 -7.71 -5.78 -24.88
CA GLY A 259 -8.56 -4.66 -24.44
C GLY A 259 -7.85 -3.52 -23.69
N LYS A 260 -6.50 -3.54 -23.53
CA LYS A 260 -5.74 -2.52 -22.78
C LYS A 260 -5.99 -1.07 -23.23
N SER A 261 -5.76 -0.80 -24.52
CA SER A 261 -5.95 0.53 -25.10
C SER A 261 -7.42 0.92 -25.15
N THR A 262 -8.34 -0.03 -25.29
CA THR A 262 -9.79 0.20 -25.21
C THR A 262 -10.18 0.72 -23.83
N VAL A 263 -9.73 0.08 -22.75
CA VAL A 263 -9.97 0.57 -21.38
C VAL A 263 -9.38 1.97 -21.19
N LEU A 264 -8.13 2.20 -21.63
CA LEU A 264 -7.48 3.50 -21.50
C LEU A 264 -8.25 4.61 -22.26
N ARG A 265 -8.75 4.31 -23.46
CA ARG A 265 -9.56 5.25 -24.27
C ARG A 265 -10.94 5.49 -23.67
N MET A 266 -11.55 4.50 -23.03
CA MET A 266 -12.78 4.68 -22.26
C MET A 266 -12.57 5.60 -21.06
N ILE A 267 -11.45 5.47 -20.33
CA ILE A 267 -11.10 6.43 -19.25
C ILE A 267 -10.94 7.84 -19.84
N ALA A 268 -10.22 7.95 -20.97
CA ALA A 268 -10.00 9.21 -21.69
C ALA A 268 -11.29 9.86 -22.24
N GLY A 269 -12.36 9.08 -22.41
CA GLY A 269 -13.61 9.49 -23.07
C GLY A 269 -13.53 9.49 -24.59
N LEU A 270 -12.46 8.92 -25.17
CA LEU A 270 -12.30 8.76 -26.62
C LEU A 270 -13.08 7.56 -27.16
N GLU A 271 -13.63 6.76 -26.27
CA GLU A 271 -14.41 5.59 -26.60
C GLU A 271 -15.56 5.48 -25.59
N GLU A 272 -16.77 5.20 -26.09
CA GLU A 272 -17.96 5.06 -25.26
C GLU A 272 -17.93 3.76 -24.46
N ILE A 273 -18.40 3.81 -23.22
CA ILE A 273 -18.59 2.65 -22.35
C ILE A 273 -19.95 2.03 -22.70
N THR A 274 -19.98 0.71 -22.96
CA THR A 274 -21.24 0.02 -23.29
C THR A 274 -22.09 -0.24 -22.05
N ASP A 275 -21.46 -0.62 -20.94
CA ASP A 275 -22.12 -0.93 -19.66
C ASP A 275 -21.14 -0.69 -18.50
N GLY A 276 -21.64 -0.49 -17.28
CA GLY A 276 -20.86 -0.15 -16.10
C GLY A 276 -20.64 1.35 -15.87
N GLU A 277 -19.92 1.70 -14.81
CA GLU A 277 -19.76 3.08 -14.34
C GLU A 277 -18.28 3.47 -14.21
N LEU A 278 -17.91 4.62 -14.77
CA LEU A 278 -16.61 5.24 -14.58
C LEU A 278 -16.74 6.47 -13.69
N TYR A 279 -16.04 6.48 -12.56
CA TYR A 279 -15.93 7.65 -11.70
C TYR A 279 -14.51 8.21 -11.74
N ILE A 280 -14.39 9.54 -11.84
CA ILE A 280 -13.13 10.26 -11.64
C ILE A 280 -13.39 11.35 -10.60
N ASN A 281 -12.65 11.34 -9.50
CA ASN A 281 -12.85 12.21 -8.34
C ASN A 281 -14.33 12.26 -7.91
N ASP A 282 -14.93 11.08 -7.72
CA ASP A 282 -16.33 10.86 -7.29
C ASP A 282 -17.44 11.30 -8.26
N LYS A 283 -17.08 11.76 -9.47
CA LYS A 283 -18.06 12.16 -10.49
C LYS A 283 -18.19 11.09 -11.56
N LEU A 284 -19.42 10.72 -11.90
CA LEU A 284 -19.72 9.81 -13.01
C LEU A 284 -19.30 10.46 -14.35
N MET A 285 -18.48 9.77 -15.12
CA MET A 285 -17.82 10.30 -16.32
C MET A 285 -18.35 9.72 -17.63
N ASN A 286 -19.22 8.70 -17.61
CA ASN A 286 -19.70 7.99 -18.80
C ASN A 286 -20.08 8.93 -19.95
N ASP A 287 -20.90 9.96 -19.68
CA ASP A 287 -21.40 10.92 -20.67
C ASP A 287 -20.60 12.24 -20.73
N VAL A 288 -19.50 12.34 -19.97
CA VAL A 288 -18.67 13.55 -19.93
C VAL A 288 -17.69 13.53 -21.09
N ILE A 289 -17.68 14.58 -21.90
CA ILE A 289 -16.74 14.73 -23.03
C ILE A 289 -15.27 14.75 -22.56
N PRO A 290 -14.31 14.24 -23.35
CA PRO A 290 -12.89 14.14 -22.98
C PRO A 290 -12.29 15.41 -22.37
N MET A 291 -12.59 16.57 -22.97
CA MET A 291 -12.02 17.86 -22.56
C MET A 291 -12.38 18.25 -21.11
N ASN A 292 -13.49 17.72 -20.59
CA ASN A 292 -14.04 18.04 -19.27
C ASN A 292 -13.72 16.98 -18.21
N ARG A 293 -13.00 15.90 -18.55
CA ARG A 293 -12.64 14.83 -17.60
C ARG A 293 -11.40 15.15 -16.75
N ASN A 294 -10.74 16.29 -16.99
CA ASN A 294 -9.52 16.74 -16.29
C ASN A 294 -8.37 15.70 -16.28
N ILE A 295 -8.19 14.98 -17.38
CA ILE A 295 -7.13 14.00 -17.59
C ILE A 295 -6.33 14.36 -18.84
N ALA A 296 -5.09 13.92 -18.91
CA ALA A 296 -4.25 14.15 -20.09
C ALA A 296 -3.78 12.84 -20.70
N MET A 297 -3.95 12.70 -22.01
CA MET A 297 -3.56 11.52 -22.75
C MET A 297 -2.34 11.77 -23.63
N VAL A 298 -1.41 10.83 -23.63
CA VAL A 298 -0.22 10.78 -24.48
C VAL A 298 -0.34 9.57 -25.40
N PHE A 299 -0.41 9.83 -26.70
CA PHE A 299 -0.58 8.81 -27.73
C PHE A 299 0.77 8.23 -28.18
N GLN A 300 0.74 6.98 -28.67
CA GLN A 300 1.87 6.24 -29.25
C GLN A 300 2.69 7.03 -30.29
N ASN A 301 2.03 7.75 -31.21
CA ASN A 301 2.71 8.53 -32.27
C ASN A 301 3.08 9.96 -31.85
N TYR A 302 3.01 10.28 -30.55
CA TYR A 302 3.24 11.60 -29.93
C TYR A 302 2.23 12.70 -30.36
N ALA A 303 1.64 12.58 -31.55
CA ALA A 303 0.65 13.49 -32.14
C ALA A 303 1.08 14.97 -32.05
N LEU A 304 2.36 15.27 -32.33
CA LEU A 304 2.89 16.64 -32.31
C LEU A 304 2.45 17.41 -33.56
N TYR A 305 2.24 18.72 -33.42
CA TYR A 305 1.98 19.59 -34.56
C TYR A 305 3.31 19.92 -35.24
N PRO A 306 3.56 19.44 -36.48
CA PRO A 306 4.88 19.52 -37.12
C PRO A 306 5.28 20.97 -37.47
N ASN A 307 4.29 21.83 -37.70
CA ASN A 307 4.49 23.23 -38.08
C ASN A 307 4.72 24.16 -36.88
N LEU A 308 4.45 23.68 -35.66
CA LEU A 308 4.62 24.44 -34.43
C LEU A 308 5.98 24.15 -33.80
N THR A 309 6.59 25.13 -33.13
CA THR A 309 7.80 24.90 -32.30
C THR A 309 7.48 24.04 -31.08
N VAL A 310 8.49 23.57 -30.35
CA VAL A 310 8.31 22.90 -29.06
C VAL A 310 7.51 23.76 -28.09
N ARG A 311 7.88 25.04 -27.95
CA ARG A 311 7.18 26.02 -27.12
C ARG A 311 5.70 26.11 -27.48
N GLN A 312 5.40 26.20 -28.78
CA GLN A 312 4.03 26.30 -29.27
C GLN A 312 3.25 25.00 -29.08
N ASN A 313 3.88 23.83 -29.26
CA ASN A 313 3.28 22.53 -28.99
C ASN A 313 2.89 22.40 -27.52
N ILE A 314 3.79 22.76 -26.60
CA ILE A 314 3.53 22.72 -25.14
C ILE A 314 2.45 23.73 -24.77
N ALA A 315 2.50 24.97 -25.29
CA ALA A 315 1.54 26.03 -24.99
C ALA A 315 0.12 25.78 -25.54
N PHE A 316 -0.03 24.91 -26.54
CA PHE A 316 -1.27 24.76 -27.31
C PHE A 316 -2.52 24.51 -26.45
N PRO A 317 -2.53 23.61 -25.45
CA PRO A 317 -3.71 23.37 -24.62
C PRO A 317 -4.12 24.57 -23.75
N LEU A 318 -3.17 25.42 -23.35
CA LEU A 318 -3.44 26.67 -22.60
C LEU A 318 -4.06 27.75 -23.49
N ASN A 319 -3.71 27.76 -24.78
CA ASN A 319 -4.27 28.68 -25.75
C ASN A 319 -5.73 28.37 -26.09
N ILE A 320 -6.12 27.10 -26.08
CA ILE A 320 -7.49 26.67 -26.42
C ILE A 320 -8.42 26.63 -25.20
N SER A 321 -7.91 26.30 -24.01
CA SER A 321 -8.78 25.97 -22.86
C SER A 321 -9.45 27.15 -22.15
N LYS A 322 -8.92 28.39 -22.19
CA LYS A 322 -9.60 29.52 -21.53
C LYS A 322 -10.32 30.39 -22.58
N LYS A 323 -11.66 30.44 -22.51
CA LYS A 323 -12.46 31.46 -23.22
C LYS A 323 -11.98 32.84 -22.77
N ILE A 324 -11.53 33.67 -23.70
CA ILE A 324 -11.24 35.08 -23.42
C ILE A 324 -12.59 35.75 -23.16
N PRO A 325 -12.83 36.38 -21.99
CA PRO A 325 -14.06 37.13 -21.75
C PRO A 325 -14.25 38.16 -22.86
N PHE A 326 -15.48 38.33 -23.36
CA PHE A 326 -15.74 39.24 -24.49
C PHE A 326 -15.22 40.66 -24.20
N SER A 327 -15.35 41.13 -22.96
CA SER A 327 -14.82 42.40 -22.46
C SER A 327 -13.29 42.56 -22.55
N LYS A 328 -12.54 41.45 -22.59
CA LYS A 328 -11.08 41.43 -22.70
C LYS A 328 -10.59 41.04 -24.09
N PHE A 329 -11.48 40.75 -25.03
CA PHE A 329 -11.13 40.25 -26.36
C PHE A 329 -10.23 41.21 -27.13
N PHE A 330 -10.50 42.51 -27.08
CA PHE A 330 -9.71 43.55 -27.76
C PHE A 330 -8.56 44.13 -26.91
N SER A 331 -8.39 43.68 -25.65
CA SER A 331 -7.36 44.23 -24.76
C SER A 331 -5.96 43.71 -25.13
N LEU A 332 -5.13 44.58 -25.71
CA LEU A 332 -3.72 44.30 -25.99
C LEU A 332 -2.92 44.00 -24.73
N LYS A 333 -3.22 44.69 -23.61
CA LYS A 333 -2.57 44.46 -22.32
C LYS A 333 -2.85 43.04 -21.80
N TYR A 334 -4.11 42.62 -21.81
CA TYR A 334 -4.50 41.27 -21.38
C TYR A 334 -3.85 40.17 -22.23
N ARG A 335 -3.79 40.36 -23.56
CA ARG A 335 -3.11 39.41 -24.46
C ARG A 335 -1.61 39.30 -24.17
N LYS A 336 -0.93 40.41 -23.88
CA LYS A 336 0.50 40.43 -23.52
C LYS A 336 0.76 39.73 -22.18
N GLU A 337 0.00 40.07 -21.15
CA GLU A 337 0.11 39.46 -19.81
C GLU A 337 -0.13 37.94 -19.88
N ARG A 338 -1.18 37.52 -20.58
CA ARG A 338 -1.48 36.10 -20.77
C ARG A 338 -0.39 35.36 -21.54
N LYS A 339 0.20 35.97 -22.57
CA LYS A 339 1.32 35.37 -23.30
C LYS A 339 2.55 35.19 -22.41
N LYS A 340 2.78 36.14 -21.49
CA LYS A 340 3.84 36.05 -20.48
C LYS A 340 3.59 34.89 -19.51
N GLU A 341 2.40 34.81 -18.92
CA GLU A 341 1.97 33.71 -18.02
C GLU A 341 2.16 32.33 -18.70
N ILE A 342 1.70 32.19 -19.94
CA ILE A 342 1.85 30.94 -20.70
C ILE A 342 3.32 30.61 -20.95
N ASN A 343 4.14 31.59 -21.32
CA ASN A 343 5.57 31.36 -21.54
C ASN A 343 6.29 30.92 -20.26
N GLU A 344 5.97 31.52 -19.11
CA GLU A 344 6.54 31.14 -17.81
C GLU A 344 6.21 29.68 -17.48
N ILE A 345 4.94 29.27 -17.62
CA ILE A 345 4.51 27.87 -17.41
C ILE A 345 5.23 26.91 -18.38
N VAL A 346 5.33 27.29 -19.66
CA VAL A 346 6.00 26.46 -20.68
C VAL A 346 7.49 26.31 -20.37
N GLU A 347 8.15 27.36 -19.89
CA GLU A 347 9.57 27.32 -19.52
C GLU A 347 9.82 26.49 -18.27
N GLU A 348 8.94 26.58 -17.27
CA GLU A 348 9.00 25.72 -16.07
C GLU A 348 8.86 24.24 -16.45
N ILE A 349 7.86 23.91 -17.26
CA ILE A 349 7.65 22.53 -17.72
C ILE A 349 8.81 22.06 -18.58
N ALA A 350 9.30 22.90 -19.49
CA ALA A 350 10.44 22.56 -20.35
C ALA A 350 11.72 22.28 -19.55
N LYS A 351 11.92 22.92 -18.39
CA LYS A 351 13.01 22.58 -17.47
C LYS A 351 12.79 21.20 -16.84
N LYS A 352 11.58 20.90 -16.34
CA LYS A 352 11.23 19.60 -15.75
C LYS A 352 11.46 18.42 -16.72
N ILE A 353 11.22 18.64 -18.01
CA ILE A 353 11.42 17.61 -19.05
C ILE A 353 12.73 17.77 -19.85
N ASN A 354 13.70 18.56 -19.37
CA ASN A 354 14.99 18.74 -20.04
C ASN A 354 14.90 19.13 -21.54
N LEU A 355 13.98 20.05 -21.88
CA LEU A 355 13.77 20.59 -23.23
C LEU A 355 13.91 22.11 -23.32
N TYR A 356 14.36 22.79 -22.28
CA TYR A 356 14.45 24.26 -22.24
C TYR A 356 15.25 24.84 -23.44
N GLU A 357 16.41 24.26 -23.77
CA GLU A 357 17.24 24.69 -24.91
C GLU A 357 16.64 24.38 -26.29
N TYR A 358 15.59 23.56 -26.33
CA TYR A 358 14.95 23.08 -27.56
C TYR A 358 13.62 23.79 -27.84
N LEU A 359 13.20 24.73 -26.99
CA LEU A 359 11.89 25.40 -27.04
C LEU A 359 11.55 26.00 -28.41
N ASP A 360 12.54 26.53 -29.12
CA ASP A 360 12.33 27.20 -30.40
C ASP A 360 12.58 26.29 -31.62
N ARG A 361 12.92 25.02 -31.40
CA ARG A 361 13.05 24.03 -32.49
C ARG A 361 11.68 23.50 -32.91
N LYS A 362 11.60 22.98 -34.14
CA LYS A 362 10.43 22.24 -34.65
C LYS A 362 10.60 20.73 -34.41
N PRO A 363 9.51 19.93 -34.31
CA PRO A 363 9.55 18.49 -34.06
C PRO A 363 10.44 17.68 -35.01
N ALA A 364 10.58 18.11 -36.27
CA ALA A 364 11.44 17.47 -37.25
C ALA A 364 12.94 17.51 -36.88
N ASN A 365 13.35 18.48 -36.04
CA ASN A 365 14.75 18.68 -35.63
C ASN A 365 15.05 18.09 -34.24
N LEU A 366 14.22 17.16 -33.78
CA LEU A 366 14.32 16.52 -32.47
C LEU A 366 14.54 15.00 -32.62
N SER A 367 15.19 14.39 -31.63
CA SER A 367 15.24 12.92 -31.51
C SER A 367 13.87 12.33 -31.13
N GLY A 368 13.72 11.00 -31.24
CA GLY A 368 12.50 10.30 -30.82
C GLY A 368 12.13 10.56 -29.36
N GLY A 369 13.09 10.38 -28.43
CA GLY A 369 12.89 10.68 -27.02
C GLY A 369 12.58 12.15 -26.75
N GLN A 370 13.22 13.09 -27.46
CA GLN A 370 12.88 14.52 -27.34
C GLN A 370 11.44 14.80 -27.78
N ARG A 371 10.98 14.23 -28.90
CA ARG A 371 9.57 14.38 -29.34
C ARG A 371 8.59 13.82 -28.30
N GLN A 372 8.91 12.69 -27.69
CA GLN A 372 8.10 12.14 -26.62
C GLN A 372 8.01 13.08 -25.42
N ARG A 373 9.15 13.68 -25.01
CA ARG A 373 9.16 14.68 -23.95
C ARG A 373 8.31 15.90 -24.29
N VAL A 374 8.31 16.36 -25.54
CA VAL A 374 7.39 17.43 -25.98
C VAL A 374 5.93 17.03 -25.77
N ALA A 375 5.54 15.79 -26.11
CA ALA A 375 4.19 15.30 -25.92
C ALA A 375 3.80 15.22 -24.43
N LEU A 376 4.72 14.76 -23.58
CA LEU A 376 4.57 14.77 -22.12
C LEU A 376 4.41 16.21 -21.59
N GLY A 377 5.30 17.13 -21.98
CA GLY A 377 5.20 18.54 -21.58
C GLY A 377 3.87 19.18 -21.98
N ARG A 378 3.38 18.88 -23.19
CA ARG A 378 2.06 19.32 -23.66
C ARG A 378 0.93 18.75 -22.82
N SER A 379 1.06 17.54 -22.28
CA SER A 379 0.05 16.96 -21.39
C SER A 379 0.05 17.61 -20.00
N MET A 380 1.21 18.09 -19.53
CA MET A 380 1.41 18.62 -18.17
C MET A 380 0.87 20.04 -17.97
N VAL A 381 0.82 20.89 -19.02
CA VAL A 381 0.45 22.31 -18.88
C VAL A 381 -0.91 22.57 -18.24
N ARG A 382 -1.82 21.58 -18.23
CA ARG A 382 -3.16 21.72 -17.66
C ARG A 382 -3.28 21.22 -16.22
N ASN A 383 -2.20 20.74 -15.61
CA ASN A 383 -2.19 20.11 -14.29
C ASN A 383 -3.32 19.07 -14.13
N PRO A 384 -3.34 18.02 -14.98
CA PRO A 384 -4.42 17.02 -14.99
C PRO A 384 -4.41 16.19 -13.70
N SER A 385 -5.58 15.64 -13.34
CA SER A 385 -5.71 14.70 -12.21
C SER A 385 -5.11 13.32 -12.49
N ALA A 386 -4.89 12.97 -13.76
CA ALA A 386 -4.23 11.74 -14.17
C ALA A 386 -3.60 11.86 -15.57
N PHE A 387 -2.50 11.14 -15.77
CA PHE A 387 -1.84 10.95 -17.05
C PHE A 387 -2.15 9.56 -17.60
N LEU A 388 -2.57 9.48 -18.86
CA LEU A 388 -2.87 8.24 -19.58
C LEU A 388 -1.88 8.08 -20.73
N LEU A 389 -1.11 6.99 -20.74
CA LEU A 389 -0.06 6.75 -21.73
C LEU A 389 -0.35 5.45 -22.49
N ASP A 390 -0.58 5.55 -23.81
CA ASP A 390 -0.88 4.41 -24.69
C ASP A 390 0.38 4.01 -25.47
N GLU A 391 1.08 2.97 -25.02
CA GLU A 391 2.32 2.44 -25.60
C GLU A 391 3.37 3.50 -26.01
N PRO A 392 3.72 4.45 -25.13
CA PRO A 392 4.48 5.64 -25.52
C PRO A 392 5.93 5.35 -25.94
N LEU A 393 6.44 4.13 -25.68
CA LEU A 393 7.81 3.70 -25.94
C LEU A 393 7.97 2.73 -27.12
N SER A 394 6.87 2.30 -27.75
CA SER A 394 6.90 1.24 -28.77
C SER A 394 7.76 1.58 -30.00
N ASN A 395 7.85 2.87 -30.34
CA ASN A 395 8.53 3.37 -31.54
C ASN A 395 10.02 3.70 -31.30
N LEU A 396 10.56 3.41 -30.12
CA LEU A 396 11.95 3.69 -29.75
C LEU A 396 12.84 2.45 -29.80
N ASP A 397 14.14 2.64 -30.00
CA ASP A 397 15.14 1.57 -29.84
C ASP A 397 15.35 1.19 -28.38
N ALA A 398 16.00 0.05 -28.12
CA ALA A 398 16.16 -0.51 -26.77
C ALA A 398 16.89 0.44 -25.79
N LYS A 399 17.92 1.16 -26.26
CA LYS A 399 18.68 2.09 -25.40
C LYS A 399 17.83 3.30 -25.04
N MET A 400 17.12 3.87 -26.01
CA MET A 400 16.19 4.97 -25.77
C MET A 400 15.02 4.54 -24.88
N ARG A 401 14.48 3.32 -25.03
CA ARG A 401 13.43 2.80 -24.13
C ARG A 401 13.91 2.70 -22.69
N ALA A 402 15.11 2.16 -22.46
CA ALA A 402 15.68 2.08 -21.11
C ALA A 402 15.81 3.48 -20.46
N GLN A 403 16.35 4.45 -21.21
CA GLN A 403 16.46 5.83 -20.74
C GLN A 403 15.08 6.45 -20.44
N MET A 404 14.13 6.33 -21.37
CA MET A 404 12.82 6.96 -21.22
C MET A 404 11.99 6.33 -20.10
N ARG A 405 12.14 5.03 -19.80
CA ARG A 405 11.51 4.40 -18.63
C ARG A 405 11.95 5.06 -17.33
N THR A 406 13.26 5.28 -17.18
CA THR A 406 13.81 5.99 -16.02
C THR A 406 13.25 7.41 -15.95
N GLU A 407 13.24 8.14 -17.07
CA GLU A 407 12.72 9.51 -17.11
C GLU A 407 11.23 9.59 -16.75
N ILE A 408 10.39 8.68 -17.25
CA ILE A 408 8.96 8.62 -16.92
C ILE A 408 8.75 8.28 -15.44
N SER A 409 9.56 7.37 -14.89
CA SER A 409 9.48 6.99 -13.48
C SER A 409 9.88 8.16 -12.57
N THR A 410 10.96 8.88 -12.92
CA THR A 410 11.36 10.11 -12.22
C THR A 410 10.26 11.16 -12.30
N LEU A 411 9.67 11.36 -13.48
CA LEU A 411 8.58 12.32 -13.66
C LEU A 411 7.36 11.99 -12.79
N HIS A 412 6.98 10.72 -12.70
CA HIS A 412 5.91 10.27 -11.80
C HIS A 412 6.25 10.60 -10.34
N ASN A 413 7.48 10.33 -9.91
CA ASN A 413 7.94 10.63 -8.55
C ASN A 413 7.95 12.14 -8.26
N ASP A 414 8.26 12.98 -9.25
CA ASP A 414 8.26 14.43 -9.08
C ASP A 414 6.84 15.02 -9.06
N LEU A 415 5.93 14.46 -9.85
CA LEU A 415 4.57 14.98 -9.99
C LEU A 415 3.59 14.46 -8.93
N GLN A 416 3.85 13.27 -8.36
CA GLN A 416 3.01 12.67 -7.32
C GLN A 416 1.52 12.66 -7.72
N THR A 417 1.22 12.18 -8.93
CA THR A 417 -0.14 12.08 -9.46
C THR A 417 -0.32 10.75 -10.19
N ILE A 418 -1.56 10.45 -10.60
CA ILE A 418 -1.92 9.15 -11.16
C ILE A 418 -1.36 9.00 -12.56
N PHE A 419 -0.68 7.88 -12.81
CA PHE A 419 -0.26 7.45 -14.14
C PHE A 419 -0.97 6.14 -14.48
N THR A 420 -1.64 6.08 -15.64
CA THR A 420 -2.08 4.82 -16.24
C THR A 420 -1.33 4.60 -17.53
N TYR A 421 -0.69 3.45 -17.65
CA TYR A 421 0.27 3.17 -18.71
C TYR A 421 -0.06 1.82 -19.36
N VAL A 422 -0.20 1.80 -20.67
CA VAL A 422 -0.45 0.57 -21.45
C VAL A 422 0.82 0.12 -22.12
N THR A 423 1.13 -1.17 -22.00
CA THR A 423 2.27 -1.78 -22.71
C THR A 423 2.06 -3.26 -23.00
N HIS A 424 2.84 -3.75 -23.95
CA HIS A 424 3.03 -5.18 -24.20
C HIS A 424 4.35 -5.70 -23.63
N ASP A 425 5.23 -4.82 -23.15
CA ASP A 425 6.52 -5.17 -22.58
C ASP A 425 6.40 -5.38 -21.06
N GLN A 426 6.75 -6.59 -20.60
CA GLN A 426 6.69 -6.94 -19.19
C GLN A 426 7.74 -6.18 -18.37
N ILE A 427 8.90 -5.89 -18.94
CA ILE A 427 9.98 -5.16 -18.25
C ILE A 427 9.50 -3.75 -17.95
N GLU A 428 8.77 -3.10 -18.87
CA GLU A 428 8.11 -1.82 -18.62
C GLU A 428 7.15 -1.90 -17.43
N ALA A 429 6.27 -2.91 -17.40
CA ALA A 429 5.34 -3.10 -16.29
C ALA A 429 6.06 -3.33 -14.94
N MET A 430 7.05 -4.21 -14.93
CA MET A 430 7.77 -4.61 -13.72
C MET A 430 8.68 -3.51 -13.15
N THR A 431 9.17 -2.60 -13.99
CA THR A 431 10.10 -1.54 -13.57
C THR A 431 9.44 -0.22 -13.20
N MET A 432 8.25 0.08 -13.74
CA MET A 432 7.58 1.37 -13.52
C MET A 432 6.32 1.27 -12.66
N GLY A 433 5.61 0.14 -12.71
CA GLY A 433 4.30 0.02 -12.08
C GLY A 433 4.36 -0.13 -10.56
N THR A 434 3.60 0.68 -9.83
CA THR A 434 3.26 0.39 -8.42
C THR A 434 2.17 -0.68 -8.33
N LYS A 435 1.30 -0.72 -9.34
CA LYS A 435 0.22 -1.69 -9.53
C LYS A 435 0.19 -2.11 -10.99
N ILE A 436 0.11 -3.41 -11.25
CA ILE A 436 0.01 -3.96 -12.60
C ILE A 436 -1.33 -4.70 -12.72
N VAL A 437 -2.03 -4.45 -13.82
CA VAL A 437 -3.27 -5.12 -14.22
C VAL A 437 -2.95 -6.02 -15.40
N VAL A 438 -2.95 -7.33 -15.16
CA VAL A 438 -2.72 -8.33 -16.21
C VAL A 438 -4.06 -8.68 -16.88
N LEU A 439 -4.12 -8.52 -18.20
CA LEU A 439 -5.32 -8.69 -19.01
C LEU A 439 -5.18 -9.84 -20.00
N LYS A 440 -6.22 -10.66 -20.14
CA LYS A 440 -6.36 -11.69 -21.18
C LYS A 440 -7.78 -11.66 -21.71
N GLU A 441 -7.93 -11.54 -23.04
CA GLU A 441 -9.24 -11.64 -23.72
C GLU A 441 -10.35 -10.75 -23.10
N GLY A 442 -10.01 -9.50 -22.75
CA GLY A 442 -10.96 -8.54 -22.18
C GLY A 442 -11.30 -8.78 -20.69
N ILE A 443 -10.59 -9.68 -20.01
CA ILE A 443 -10.81 -10.03 -18.60
C ILE A 443 -9.53 -9.74 -17.80
N ILE A 444 -9.70 -9.08 -16.65
CA ILE A 444 -8.63 -8.93 -15.64
C ILE A 444 -8.29 -10.30 -15.07
N GLN A 445 -7.04 -10.72 -15.24
CA GLN A 445 -6.53 -11.95 -14.66
C GLN A 445 -6.04 -11.71 -13.24
N GLN A 446 -5.23 -10.67 -13.01
CA GLN A 446 -4.73 -10.34 -11.69
C GLN A 446 -4.37 -8.85 -11.61
N VAL A 447 -4.65 -8.22 -10.47
CA VAL A 447 -4.21 -6.87 -10.14
C VAL A 447 -3.35 -6.95 -8.89
N ALA A 448 -2.06 -6.66 -9.00
CA ALA A 448 -1.17 -6.66 -7.85
C ALA A 448 0.10 -5.85 -8.11
N SER A 449 0.96 -5.74 -7.10
CA SER A 449 2.30 -5.17 -7.28
C SER A 449 3.17 -6.08 -8.16
N PRO A 450 4.26 -5.56 -8.75
CA PRO A 450 5.19 -6.38 -9.54
C PRO A 450 5.71 -7.60 -8.79
N LYS A 451 6.08 -7.41 -7.51
CA LYS A 451 6.59 -8.49 -6.65
C LYS A 451 5.54 -9.58 -6.43
N GLU A 452 4.30 -9.19 -6.14
CA GLU A 452 3.20 -10.13 -5.88
C GLU A 452 2.84 -10.92 -7.14
N LEU A 453 2.80 -10.28 -8.31
CA LEU A 453 2.55 -10.99 -9.58
C LEU A 453 3.64 -12.01 -9.91
N PHE A 454 4.89 -11.69 -9.59
CA PHE A 454 6.01 -12.57 -9.88
C PHE A 454 6.05 -13.79 -8.95
N LEU A 455 5.82 -13.57 -7.65
CA LEU A 455 5.92 -14.58 -6.60
C LEU A 455 4.63 -15.38 -6.39
N HIS A 456 3.47 -14.74 -6.49
CA HIS A 456 2.15 -15.32 -6.19
C HIS A 456 1.18 -15.12 -7.37
N PRO A 457 1.48 -15.67 -8.56
CA PRO A 457 0.54 -15.64 -9.68
C PRO A 457 -0.70 -16.47 -9.35
N ILE A 458 -1.91 -15.97 -9.64
CA ILE A 458 -3.16 -16.68 -9.30
C ILE A 458 -3.57 -17.77 -10.30
N ASN A 459 -2.94 -17.79 -11.47
CA ASN A 459 -3.16 -18.80 -12.49
C ASN A 459 -1.92 -18.98 -13.37
N LYS A 460 -1.91 -20.08 -14.12
CA LYS A 460 -0.81 -20.47 -15.02
C LYS A 460 -0.50 -19.41 -16.08
N PHE A 461 -1.52 -18.72 -16.57
CA PHE A 461 -1.34 -17.65 -17.56
C PHE A 461 -0.52 -16.49 -16.98
N VAL A 462 -0.89 -15.97 -15.80
CA VAL A 462 -0.11 -14.89 -15.15
C VAL A 462 1.31 -15.36 -14.85
N ALA A 463 1.47 -16.60 -14.37
CA ALA A 463 2.78 -17.17 -14.06
C ALA A 463 3.70 -17.27 -15.29
N GLY A 464 3.14 -17.66 -16.45
CA GLY A 464 3.87 -17.78 -17.70
C GLY A 464 4.06 -16.45 -18.42
N PHE A 465 3.15 -15.51 -18.20
CA PHE A 465 3.17 -14.19 -18.82
C PHE A 465 4.01 -13.17 -18.05
N ILE A 466 4.21 -13.31 -16.74
CA ILE A 466 5.05 -12.38 -15.97
C ILE A 466 6.41 -13.02 -15.71
N GLY A 467 7.46 -12.42 -16.24
CA GLY A 467 8.86 -12.83 -16.05
C GLY A 467 9.53 -13.20 -17.37
N THR A 468 10.73 -12.68 -17.56
CA THR A 468 11.58 -12.98 -18.73
C THR A 468 12.88 -13.58 -18.22
N PRO A 469 13.24 -14.82 -18.59
CA PRO A 469 12.49 -15.74 -19.44
C PRO A 469 11.23 -16.30 -18.77
N GLN A 470 10.33 -16.88 -19.58
CA GLN A 470 9.04 -17.41 -19.11
C GLN A 470 9.23 -18.58 -18.14
N MET A 471 8.24 -18.79 -17.27
CA MET A 471 8.21 -19.93 -16.35
C MET A 471 8.17 -21.27 -17.11
N ASN A 472 8.91 -22.26 -16.62
CA ASN A 472 8.82 -23.63 -17.13
C ASN A 472 7.63 -24.33 -16.50
N PHE A 473 6.84 -25.04 -17.32
CA PHE A 473 5.68 -25.80 -16.86
C PHE A 473 5.84 -27.30 -17.10
N PHE A 474 5.58 -28.08 -16.07
CA PHE A 474 5.71 -29.53 -16.07
C PHE A 474 4.41 -30.17 -15.63
N LYS A 475 3.97 -31.21 -16.34
CA LYS A 475 2.90 -32.07 -15.84
C LYS A 475 3.51 -33.07 -14.84
N VAL A 476 3.08 -33.02 -13.59
CA VAL A 476 3.60 -33.87 -12.52
C VAL A 476 2.46 -34.54 -11.77
N LYS A 477 2.71 -35.70 -11.18
CA LYS A 477 1.81 -36.32 -10.22
C LYS A 477 2.20 -35.88 -8.82
N LEU A 478 1.24 -35.40 -8.04
CA LEU A 478 1.47 -34.97 -6.68
C LEU A 478 1.25 -36.17 -5.73
N THR A 479 2.24 -36.55 -4.94
CA THR A 479 2.15 -37.67 -4.00
C THR A 479 2.47 -37.22 -2.58
N LYS A 480 1.87 -37.89 -1.59
CA LYS A 480 2.13 -37.70 -0.17
C LYS A 480 2.52 -39.05 0.41
N GLU A 481 3.69 -39.10 1.05
CA GLU A 481 4.19 -40.29 1.74
C GLU A 481 4.51 -39.89 3.17
N ASP A 482 3.89 -40.59 4.12
CA ASP A 482 3.86 -40.23 5.54
C ASP A 482 3.42 -38.76 5.73
N ASN A 483 4.40 -37.90 6.03
CA ASN A 483 4.21 -36.47 6.24
C ASN A 483 5.10 -35.63 5.32
N ARG A 484 5.51 -36.15 4.16
CA ARG A 484 6.29 -35.44 3.15
C ARG A 484 5.53 -35.43 1.82
N TYR A 485 5.76 -34.38 1.06
CA TYR A 485 5.10 -34.14 -0.23
C TYR A 485 6.12 -34.27 -1.35
N PHE A 486 5.69 -34.82 -2.48
CA PHE A 486 6.55 -35.04 -3.63
C PHE A 486 5.82 -34.72 -4.93
N VAL A 487 6.61 -34.32 -5.93
CA VAL A 487 6.17 -34.21 -7.32
C VAL A 487 6.91 -35.25 -8.15
N GLU A 488 6.14 -36.03 -8.91
CA GLU A 488 6.63 -37.15 -9.71
C GLU A 488 6.47 -36.85 -11.20
N PHE A 489 7.56 -36.94 -11.96
CA PHE A 489 7.58 -36.75 -13.41
C PHE A 489 7.59 -38.12 -14.08
N ASN A 490 6.51 -38.46 -14.79
CA ASN A 490 6.36 -39.70 -15.56
C ASN A 490 6.82 -40.96 -14.82
N ASP A 491 6.58 -41.03 -13.51
CA ASP A 491 6.97 -42.14 -12.60
C ASP A 491 8.49 -42.47 -12.59
N LYS A 492 9.33 -41.56 -13.08
CA LYS A 492 10.80 -41.76 -13.21
C LYS A 492 11.62 -40.83 -12.31
N ILE A 493 11.16 -39.61 -12.11
CA ILE A 493 11.84 -38.61 -11.30
C ILE A 493 10.90 -38.20 -10.18
N LYS A 494 11.38 -38.24 -8.94
CA LYS A 494 10.61 -37.86 -7.75
C LYS A 494 11.36 -36.79 -6.98
N LEU A 495 10.77 -35.60 -6.90
CA LEU A 495 11.37 -34.45 -6.22
C LEU A 495 10.57 -34.13 -4.96
N TYR A 496 11.28 -33.79 -3.89
CA TYR A 496 10.66 -33.36 -2.64
C TYR A 496 10.06 -31.96 -2.80
N LEU A 497 8.80 -31.82 -2.42
CA LEU A 497 8.12 -30.53 -2.35
C LEU A 497 8.22 -30.00 -0.91
N PRO A 498 8.76 -28.78 -0.71
CA PRO A 498 8.90 -28.18 0.62
C PRO A 498 7.60 -28.13 1.44
N GLN A 499 7.70 -28.39 2.75
CA GLN A 499 6.55 -28.48 3.66
C GLN A 499 5.66 -27.24 3.63
N ASN A 500 6.25 -26.05 3.58
CA ASN A 500 5.52 -24.78 3.55
C ASN A 500 4.56 -24.66 2.35
N ILE A 501 4.84 -25.37 1.25
CA ILE A 501 3.93 -25.50 0.11
C ILE A 501 3.02 -26.70 0.31
N GLY A 502 3.59 -27.86 0.64
CA GLY A 502 2.89 -29.13 0.78
C GLY A 502 1.71 -29.10 1.77
N ASP A 503 1.91 -28.48 2.94
CA ASP A 503 0.91 -28.40 4.01
C ASP A 503 -0.31 -27.55 3.63
N LYS A 504 -0.20 -26.68 2.62
CA LYS A 504 -1.30 -25.86 2.12
C LYS A 504 -2.11 -26.56 1.02
N ILE A 505 -1.67 -27.71 0.53
CA ILE A 505 -2.30 -28.41 -0.58
C ILE A 505 -3.55 -29.15 -0.08
N PRO A 506 -4.73 -28.92 -0.69
CA PRO A 506 -5.93 -29.70 -0.38
C PRO A 506 -5.75 -31.19 -0.69
N CYS A 507 -6.23 -32.06 0.19
CA CYS A 507 -6.08 -33.52 0.04
C CYS A 507 -6.70 -34.09 -1.25
N THR A 508 -7.63 -33.38 -1.87
CA THR A 508 -8.23 -33.73 -3.17
C THR A 508 -7.22 -33.78 -4.32
N TYR A 509 -6.07 -33.11 -4.19
CA TYR A 509 -5.00 -33.15 -5.19
C TYR A 509 -3.99 -34.26 -4.97
N TYR A 510 -4.07 -35.01 -3.85
CA TYR A 510 -3.15 -36.11 -3.61
C TYR A 510 -3.39 -37.24 -4.62
N ASN A 511 -2.29 -37.76 -5.16
CA ASN A 511 -2.24 -38.73 -6.26
C ASN A 511 -2.86 -38.25 -7.57
N GLN A 512 -3.14 -36.95 -7.72
CA GLN A 512 -3.63 -36.34 -8.96
C GLN A 512 -2.48 -35.74 -9.77
N TYR A 513 -2.72 -35.58 -11.07
CA TYR A 513 -1.82 -34.79 -11.91
C TYR A 513 -2.12 -33.30 -11.76
N VAL A 514 -1.06 -32.52 -11.61
CA VAL A 514 -1.08 -31.06 -11.51
C VAL A 514 -0.02 -30.47 -12.46
N THR A 515 -0.10 -29.17 -12.72
CA THR A 515 0.97 -28.45 -13.43
C THR A 515 1.91 -27.83 -12.41
N LEU A 516 3.16 -28.23 -12.41
CA LEU A 516 4.26 -27.60 -11.68
C LEU A 516 4.86 -26.48 -12.52
N GLY A 517 4.91 -25.27 -11.97
CA GLY A 517 5.60 -24.14 -12.54
C GLY A 517 6.85 -23.79 -11.74
N ILE A 518 8.01 -23.72 -12.41
CA ILE A 518 9.27 -23.27 -11.81
C ILE A 518 9.94 -22.24 -12.71
N ARG A 519 10.54 -21.21 -12.10
CA ARG A 519 11.26 -20.16 -12.83
C ARG A 519 12.56 -20.71 -13.43
N PRO A 520 13.05 -20.16 -14.55
CA PRO A 520 14.31 -20.59 -15.15
C PRO A 520 15.50 -20.59 -14.17
N LYS A 521 15.59 -19.61 -13.28
CA LYS A 521 16.65 -19.53 -12.24
C LYS A 521 16.56 -20.64 -11.17
N ALA A 522 15.44 -21.35 -11.10
CA ALA A 522 15.27 -22.48 -10.17
C ALA A 522 15.78 -23.80 -10.76
N ILE A 523 16.13 -23.84 -12.05
CA ILE A 523 16.81 -24.98 -12.67
C ILE A 523 18.29 -24.65 -12.67
N VAL A 524 19.09 -25.41 -11.92
CA VAL A 524 20.52 -25.14 -11.77
C VAL A 524 21.31 -26.20 -12.54
N PRO A 525 22.04 -25.84 -13.60
CA PRO A 525 22.89 -26.76 -14.34
C PRO A 525 24.24 -26.96 -13.63
N SER A 526 24.77 -28.18 -13.69
CA SER A 526 26.07 -28.56 -13.16
C SER A 526 26.76 -29.58 -14.07
N GLU A 527 28.08 -29.41 -14.27
CA GLU A 527 28.94 -30.44 -14.88
C GLU A 527 29.28 -31.55 -13.88
N ASN A 528 29.32 -31.21 -12.59
CA ASN A 528 29.73 -32.12 -11.52
C ASN A 528 28.54 -32.83 -10.89
N ILE A 529 28.67 -34.14 -10.72
CA ILE A 529 27.71 -34.99 -10.02
C ILE A 529 27.86 -34.72 -8.52
N ASN A 530 26.98 -33.91 -7.93
CA ASN A 530 26.87 -33.84 -6.48
C ASN A 530 25.91 -34.94 -6.01
N TYR A 531 26.43 -36.02 -5.43
CA TYR A 531 25.62 -37.16 -4.97
C TYR A 531 24.62 -36.81 -3.85
N LYS A 532 24.71 -35.61 -3.25
CA LYS A 532 23.73 -35.10 -2.28
C LYS A 532 22.54 -34.38 -2.91
N GLU A 533 22.64 -33.99 -4.18
CA GLU A 533 21.59 -33.28 -4.93
C GLU A 533 21.01 -34.17 -6.04
N GLN A 534 19.74 -33.98 -6.36
CA GLN A 534 19.04 -34.78 -7.37
C GLN A 534 19.56 -34.41 -8.76
N ASN A 535 20.33 -35.31 -9.39
CA ASN A 535 21.00 -35.06 -10.67
C ASN A 535 20.18 -35.60 -11.86
N ILE A 536 19.21 -34.80 -12.31
CA ILE A 536 18.40 -35.13 -13.50
C ILE A 536 19.27 -34.91 -14.74
N SER A 537 19.37 -35.91 -15.63
CA SER A 537 20.11 -35.74 -16.89
C SER A 537 19.35 -34.85 -17.86
N ALA A 538 20.04 -33.90 -18.49
CA ALA A 538 19.49 -33.09 -19.58
C ALA A 538 20.52 -32.91 -20.71
N ILE A 539 20.03 -32.67 -21.93
CA ILE A 539 20.83 -32.43 -23.12
C ILE A 539 20.62 -30.99 -23.56
N VAL A 540 21.71 -30.24 -23.68
CA VAL A 540 21.68 -28.85 -24.15
C VAL A 540 21.27 -28.83 -25.61
N LYS A 541 20.24 -28.05 -25.93
CA LYS A 541 19.80 -27.80 -27.30
C LYS A 541 20.46 -26.55 -27.86
N ILE A 542 20.42 -25.47 -27.10
CA ILE A 542 21.01 -24.18 -27.46
C ILE A 542 21.31 -23.38 -26.20
N THR A 543 22.36 -22.57 -26.26
CA THR A 543 22.71 -21.60 -25.22
C THR A 543 22.71 -20.21 -25.83
N GLU A 544 21.91 -19.30 -25.29
CA GLU A 544 21.89 -17.89 -25.67
C GLU A 544 22.68 -17.07 -24.66
N GLN A 545 23.70 -16.33 -25.10
CA GLN A 545 24.44 -15.42 -24.23
C GLN A 545 23.85 -14.02 -24.27
N LEU A 546 23.50 -13.48 -23.09
CA LEU A 546 22.90 -12.16 -22.92
C LEU A 546 23.83 -11.16 -22.22
N GLY A 547 25.10 -11.51 -22.01
CA GLY A 547 26.09 -10.66 -21.35
C GLY A 547 26.53 -11.25 -20.02
N ASP A 548 25.86 -10.92 -18.93
CA ASP A 548 26.07 -11.47 -17.58
C ASP A 548 25.22 -12.72 -17.29
N GLU A 549 24.15 -12.92 -18.05
CA GLU A 549 23.33 -14.12 -18.02
C GLU A 549 23.45 -14.97 -19.29
N ALA A 550 23.37 -16.30 -19.12
CA ALA A 550 23.19 -17.28 -20.19
C ALA A 550 21.84 -18.01 -20.02
N LEU A 551 21.09 -18.10 -21.12
CA LEU A 551 19.86 -18.88 -21.18
C LEU A 551 20.16 -20.22 -21.84
N ILE A 552 19.98 -21.31 -21.09
CA ILE A 552 20.27 -22.65 -21.56
C ILE A 552 18.96 -23.36 -21.82
N TYR A 553 18.68 -23.64 -23.09
CA TYR A 553 17.53 -24.41 -23.53
C TYR A 553 17.94 -25.87 -23.61
N MET A 554 17.21 -26.74 -22.92
CA MET A 554 17.58 -28.14 -22.75
C MET A 554 16.39 -29.07 -22.84
N ASN A 555 16.64 -30.30 -23.29
CA ASN A 555 15.69 -31.39 -23.20
C ASN A 555 16.04 -32.22 -21.97
N ILE A 556 15.08 -32.42 -21.06
CA ILE A 556 15.30 -33.13 -19.81
C ILE A 556 14.93 -34.60 -20.01
N ASN A 557 15.84 -35.52 -19.68
CA ASN A 557 15.62 -36.93 -19.93
C ASN A 557 14.42 -37.45 -19.12
N GLY A 558 13.47 -38.10 -19.80
CA GLY A 558 12.23 -38.59 -19.20
C GLY A 558 11.09 -37.56 -19.16
N ILE A 559 11.31 -36.33 -19.63
CA ILE A 559 10.29 -35.27 -19.70
C ILE A 559 10.20 -34.76 -21.14
N GLU A 560 9.00 -34.72 -21.70
CA GLU A 560 8.77 -34.24 -23.06
C GLU A 560 8.78 -32.70 -23.12
N GLY A 561 9.56 -32.13 -24.03
CA GLY A 561 9.62 -30.68 -24.27
C GLY A 561 11.03 -30.10 -24.21
N THR A 562 11.11 -28.79 -24.39
CA THR A 562 12.33 -27.99 -24.20
C THR A 562 12.09 -27.01 -23.06
N TYR A 563 13.04 -26.95 -22.13
CA TYR A 563 12.96 -26.15 -20.91
C TYR A 563 14.15 -25.21 -20.80
N ILE A 564 13.98 -24.11 -20.07
CA ILE A 564 14.95 -23.03 -20.01
C ILE A 564 15.53 -22.93 -18.60
N SER A 565 16.85 -22.91 -18.49
CA SER A 565 17.57 -22.47 -17.30
C SER A 565 18.14 -21.08 -17.54
N SER A 566 18.20 -20.25 -16.49
CA SER A 566 18.92 -18.97 -16.49
C SER A 566 20.07 -19.08 -15.50
N SER A 567 21.30 -19.00 -15.99
CA SER A 567 22.54 -19.11 -15.21
C SER A 567 23.48 -17.95 -15.53
N ASP A 568 24.56 -17.84 -14.76
CA ASP A 568 25.66 -16.91 -15.05
C ASP A 568 26.32 -17.26 -16.40
N THR A 569 26.74 -16.26 -17.16
CA THR A 569 27.42 -16.43 -18.46
C THR A 569 28.67 -17.31 -18.39
N TYR A 570 29.41 -17.30 -17.27
CA TYR A 570 30.55 -18.19 -17.10
C TYR A 570 30.15 -19.68 -17.08
N SER A 571 28.88 -19.97 -16.81
CA SER A 571 28.28 -21.31 -16.86
C SER A 571 27.63 -21.57 -18.22
N SER A 572 28.41 -21.45 -19.30
CA SER A 572 27.90 -21.70 -20.66
C SER A 572 28.23 -23.11 -21.14
N PHE A 573 27.25 -23.77 -21.77
CA PHE A 573 27.39 -25.15 -22.25
C PHE A 573 27.20 -25.21 -23.77
N ALA A 574 28.00 -26.02 -24.45
CA ALA A 574 27.85 -26.24 -25.88
C ALA A 574 26.57 -27.02 -26.22
N PRO A 575 25.93 -26.78 -27.38
CA PRO A 575 24.86 -27.64 -27.89
C PRO A 575 25.31 -29.10 -27.96
N GLY A 576 24.42 -30.02 -27.55
CA GLY A 576 24.69 -31.46 -27.47
C GLY A 576 25.38 -31.90 -26.18
N THR A 577 25.84 -30.98 -25.32
CA THR A 577 26.41 -31.34 -24.02
C THR A 577 25.38 -32.04 -23.14
N ASN A 578 25.77 -33.18 -22.58
CA ASN A 578 25.04 -33.83 -21.50
C ASN A 578 25.41 -33.17 -20.18
N LEU A 579 24.42 -32.64 -19.48
CA LEU A 579 24.61 -32.03 -18.16
C LEU A 579 23.66 -32.63 -17.12
N LYS A 580 23.96 -32.38 -15.85
CA LYS A 580 23.05 -32.65 -14.75
C LYS A 580 22.39 -31.35 -14.33
N ILE A 581 21.11 -31.43 -13.99
CA ILE A 581 20.37 -30.32 -13.38
C ILE A 581 19.82 -30.72 -12.03
N SER A 582 19.72 -29.74 -11.14
CA SER A 582 18.85 -29.76 -9.97
C SER A 582 17.69 -28.78 -10.16
N MET A 583 16.57 -29.03 -9.51
CA MET A 583 15.40 -28.15 -9.52
C MET A 583 15.10 -27.72 -8.08
N ASP A 584 15.17 -26.42 -7.82
CA ASP A 584 14.76 -25.83 -6.54
C ASP A 584 13.24 -25.58 -6.54
N LEU A 585 12.54 -26.31 -5.67
CA LEU A 585 11.09 -26.20 -5.53
C LEU A 585 10.64 -25.25 -4.41
N THR A 586 11.57 -24.50 -3.79
CA THR A 586 11.28 -23.57 -2.67
C THR A 586 10.22 -22.54 -3.02
N ASN A 587 10.23 -22.05 -4.26
CA ASN A 587 9.26 -21.07 -4.78
C ASN A 587 8.45 -21.64 -5.95
N ALA A 588 8.24 -22.96 -5.98
CA ALA A 588 7.42 -23.61 -6.99
C ALA A 588 5.96 -23.19 -6.89
N CYS A 589 5.32 -23.02 -8.05
CA CYS A 589 3.88 -22.81 -8.15
C CYS A 589 3.20 -24.11 -8.61
N LEU A 590 2.04 -24.43 -8.06
CA LEU A 590 1.23 -25.57 -8.49
C LEU A 590 -0.11 -25.07 -9.05
N PHE A 591 -0.49 -25.57 -10.23
CA PHE A 591 -1.73 -25.19 -10.90
C PHE A 591 -2.58 -26.43 -11.19
N ASP A 592 -3.89 -26.29 -11.07
CA ASP A 592 -4.84 -27.32 -11.46
C ASP A 592 -4.84 -27.51 -12.98
N ILE A 593 -4.92 -28.76 -13.45
CA ILE A 593 -4.81 -29.07 -14.90
C ILE A 593 -6.03 -28.58 -15.70
N LYS A 594 -7.22 -28.52 -15.08
CA LYS A 594 -8.46 -28.20 -15.79
C LYS A 594 -8.74 -26.71 -15.78
N THR A 595 -8.63 -26.09 -14.62
CA THR A 595 -8.93 -24.68 -14.39
C THR A 595 -7.74 -23.77 -14.61
N GLU A 596 -6.51 -24.32 -14.60
CA GLU A 596 -5.25 -23.58 -14.63
C GLU A 596 -5.06 -22.59 -13.47
N GLY A 597 -5.93 -22.63 -12.46
CA GLY A 597 -5.84 -21.82 -11.25
C GLY A 597 -4.76 -22.34 -10.31
N THR A 598 -4.14 -21.42 -9.57
CA THR A 598 -3.12 -21.75 -8.57
C THR A 598 -3.74 -22.51 -7.39
N ILE A 599 -3.16 -23.66 -7.05
CA ILE A 599 -3.62 -24.54 -5.97
C ILE A 599 -3.20 -24.01 -4.59
N VAL A 600 -1.99 -23.42 -4.50
CA VAL A 600 -1.41 -22.92 -3.26
C VAL A 600 -0.91 -21.49 -3.44
N LYS A 601 -1.38 -20.57 -2.58
CA LYS A 601 -0.92 -19.18 -2.54
C LYS A 601 0.32 -18.98 -1.68
#